data_AF-A0A4Y8SQ62-F1
#
_entry.id   AF-A0A4Y8SQ62-F1
#
_cell.length_a   1.000
_cell.length_b   1.000
_cell.length_c   1.000
_cell.angle_alpha   90.00
_cell.angle_beta   90.00
_cell.angle_gamma   90.00
#
_symmetry.space_group_name_H-M   'P 1'
#
loop_
_entity.id
_entity.type
_entity.pdbx_description
1 polymer ?
#
loop_
_entity_poly.entity_id
_entity_poly.type
_entity_poly.pdbx_seq_one_letter_code
_entity_poly.pdbx_strand_id
1 'polypeptide(L)'
;MKKLLLFAISTYCICLNALAQADFEPKILILSPAAVTVSHLLEKAVNYQTVALQTKASSMPAGAQPGEAQQPANIKMMRASTIAFLKDISFEKQVSLYAQNYLTYRFYERFTNCLLLVSNKTSGGTRQSMQEIATEENVTYVLNFPKVSFYQQSGQKYCKLQVQLYDSQSNTLLLDKEYTGNSDNHGFEFTCEQGSLGCTINNTLALYSTDVLQAVASTNKTLVNERALAEKRAAYIASTVYLQKFDASLVKQVITAKDSSINLDDIYQCFYNADGTKFVAFFINTIDKKDAKPLLSIKGDKNVKVITQKKIGDKGYLDEAPQTNAYLVKGLKYQGKWYYEKTEVTYFDAPMPEDGKLDFLNNLQGWDYFAANSAEPGTVFWEGKLFERIKDKTKEPDWEKYKNMWAGEELENRPYIGMYELVANQLKADAETTRDAYNKDIIDNVLWPFYTKQVKARKNNMVALNIKPEYLTLIYSRKKEAIINPVKVTDANGIIKMRYFVLIPGTNEIYEWTYVKADELKTTDDREDPVNKTMGSVTKWNYSYKTLDDDVFWKEKVLLKEGGKYKYLTRIE
;
A
#
# COMPACT_ATOMS: atom_id res chain seq x y z
N MET A 1 35.37 -19.95 -25.38
CA MET A 1 35.12 -18.53 -25.72
C MET A 1 33.64 -18.12 -25.80
N LYS A 2 32.65 -18.97 -25.46
CA LYS A 2 31.21 -18.58 -25.39
C LYS A 2 30.65 -18.38 -23.98
N LYS A 3 31.46 -18.55 -22.92
CA LYS A 3 31.06 -18.36 -21.51
C LYS A 3 31.51 -17.03 -20.90
N LEU A 4 32.37 -16.25 -21.57
CA LEU A 4 32.77 -14.91 -21.12
C LEU A 4 31.85 -13.79 -21.65
N LEU A 5 31.07 -14.03 -22.71
CA LEU A 5 30.18 -13.00 -23.28
C LEU A 5 28.88 -12.81 -22.47
N LEU A 6 28.42 -13.85 -21.76
CA LEU A 6 27.21 -13.80 -20.93
C LEU A 6 27.40 -13.06 -19.60
N PHE A 7 28.63 -12.96 -19.10
CA PHE A 7 28.93 -12.20 -17.88
C PHE A 7 29.12 -10.70 -18.15
N ALA A 8 29.48 -10.30 -19.38
CA ALA A 8 29.63 -8.91 -19.78
C ALA A 8 28.27 -8.24 -20.09
N ILE A 9 27.25 -9.00 -20.48
CA ILE A 9 25.90 -8.47 -20.78
C ILE A 9 25.08 -8.30 -19.48
N SER A 10 25.30 -9.12 -18.45
CA SER A 10 24.62 -8.98 -17.16
C SER A 10 25.17 -7.85 -16.28
N THR A 11 26.42 -7.42 -16.48
CA THR A 11 26.97 -6.22 -15.81
C THR A 11 26.67 -4.92 -16.55
N TYR A 12 26.37 -4.97 -17.86
CA TYR A 12 25.99 -3.76 -18.61
C TYR A 12 24.57 -3.27 -18.30
N CYS A 13 23.65 -4.16 -17.89
CA CYS A 13 22.28 -3.77 -17.49
C CYS A 13 22.19 -3.13 -16.09
N ILE A 14 23.21 -3.27 -15.24
CA ILE A 14 23.23 -2.63 -13.91
C ILE A 14 23.89 -1.24 -13.97
N CYS A 15 24.79 -1.01 -14.92
CA CYS A 15 25.44 0.30 -15.11
C CYS A 15 24.57 1.33 -15.86
N LEU A 16 23.54 0.92 -16.61
CA LEU A 16 22.64 1.87 -17.29
C LEU A 16 21.66 2.58 -16.34
N ASN A 17 21.35 2.00 -15.17
CA ASN A 17 20.57 2.69 -14.13
C ASN A 17 21.40 3.71 -13.33
N ALA A 18 22.73 3.59 -13.35
CA ALA A 18 23.63 4.54 -12.68
C ALA A 18 23.94 5.77 -13.55
N LEU A 19 23.72 5.71 -14.87
CA LEU A 19 23.95 6.82 -15.81
C LEU A 19 22.67 7.59 -16.20
N ALA A 20 21.49 7.12 -15.80
CA ALA A 20 20.21 7.81 -16.02
C ALA A 20 19.85 8.84 -14.92
N GLN A 21 20.68 8.99 -13.88
CA GLN A 21 20.45 9.96 -12.79
C GLN A 21 21.05 11.36 -13.03
N ALA A 22 21.48 11.70 -14.25
CA ALA A 22 22.16 12.98 -14.51
C ALA A 22 21.23 14.17 -14.73
N ASP A 23 19.99 13.97 -15.18
CA ASP A 23 19.06 15.06 -15.49
C ASP A 23 17.77 14.98 -14.66
N PHE A 24 17.44 16.07 -13.97
CA PHE A 24 16.18 16.18 -13.25
C PHE A 24 15.00 16.30 -14.21
N GLU A 25 13.86 15.71 -13.86
CA GLU A 25 12.65 15.76 -14.68
C GLU A 25 11.37 15.67 -13.83
N PRO A 26 10.39 16.59 -13.98
CA PRO A 26 10.53 17.90 -14.63
C PRO A 26 11.43 18.85 -13.81
N LYS A 27 12.05 19.83 -14.49
CA LYS A 27 12.73 21.00 -13.88
C LYS A 27 11.78 22.19 -13.94
N ILE A 28 11.18 22.57 -12.81
CA ILE A 28 10.21 23.66 -12.72
C ILE A 28 10.72 24.72 -11.75
N LEU A 29 10.76 25.98 -12.19
CA LEU A 29 10.94 27.14 -11.31
C LEU A 29 9.59 27.81 -11.05
N ILE A 30 9.25 27.97 -9.79
CA ILE A 30 8.02 28.62 -9.34
C ILE A 30 8.38 30.02 -8.84
N LEU A 31 7.85 31.03 -9.51
CA LEU A 31 8.13 32.43 -9.22
C LEU A 31 7.26 32.96 -8.08
N SER A 32 7.70 34.07 -7.48
CA SER A 32 6.86 34.85 -6.57
C SER A 32 5.77 35.61 -7.32
N PRO A 33 4.61 35.87 -6.68
CA PRO A 33 3.61 36.80 -7.21
C PRO A 33 4.21 38.14 -7.63
N ALA A 34 3.92 38.61 -8.84
CA ALA A 34 4.44 39.88 -9.34
C ALA A 34 3.62 41.08 -8.91
N ALA A 35 2.32 41.11 -9.24
CA ALA A 35 1.39 42.15 -8.81
C ALA A 35 0.39 41.60 -7.78
N VAL A 36 0.34 42.21 -6.60
CA VAL A 36 -0.50 41.74 -5.48
C VAL A 36 -1.50 42.84 -5.13
N THR A 37 -2.77 42.49 -5.04
CA THR A 37 -3.85 43.39 -4.63
C THR A 37 -4.59 42.77 -3.45
N VAL A 38 -4.74 43.52 -2.36
CA VAL A 38 -5.48 43.09 -1.17
C VAL A 38 -6.58 44.12 -0.94
N SER A 39 -7.83 43.68 -0.79
CA SER A 39 -8.91 44.60 -0.44
C SER A 39 -8.70 45.16 0.98
N HIS A 40 -9.13 46.39 1.20
CA HIS A 40 -9.04 47.06 2.52
C HIS A 40 -9.62 46.21 3.67
N LEU A 41 -10.63 45.38 3.40
CA LEU A 41 -11.25 44.48 4.38
C LEU A 41 -10.32 43.36 4.86
N LEU A 42 -9.29 43.01 4.07
CA LEU A 42 -8.39 41.88 4.34
C LEU A 42 -6.97 42.29 4.72
N GLU A 43 -6.59 43.56 4.55
CA GLU A 43 -5.22 44.06 4.82
C GLU A 43 -4.72 43.68 6.22
N LYS A 44 -5.54 43.88 7.26
CA LYS A 44 -5.15 43.54 8.64
C LYS A 44 -4.91 42.04 8.81
N ALA A 45 -5.75 41.20 8.19
CA ALA A 45 -5.62 39.76 8.28
C ALA A 45 -4.40 39.24 7.51
N VAL A 46 -4.14 39.78 6.32
CA VAL A 46 -2.94 39.48 5.52
C VAL A 46 -1.68 39.88 6.26
N ASN A 47 -1.61 41.10 6.80
CA ASN A 47 -0.45 41.58 7.55
C ASN A 47 -0.17 40.74 8.81
N TYR A 48 -1.23 40.36 9.54
CA TYR A 48 -1.09 39.46 10.68
C TYR A 48 -0.47 38.11 10.29
N GLN A 49 -0.94 37.50 9.19
CA GLN A 49 -0.39 36.24 8.72
C GLN A 49 1.04 36.38 8.19
N THR A 50 1.37 37.47 7.50
CA THR A 50 2.74 37.77 7.07
C THR A 50 3.71 37.82 8.26
N VAL A 51 3.36 38.54 9.33
CA VAL A 51 4.20 38.61 10.54
C VAL A 51 4.35 37.23 11.21
N ALA A 52 3.27 36.45 11.28
CA ALA A 52 3.31 35.10 11.83
C ALA A 52 4.24 34.17 11.02
N LEU A 53 4.20 34.25 9.69
CA LEU A 53 5.07 33.47 8.79
C LEU A 53 6.54 33.87 8.95
N GLN A 54 6.84 35.16 8.98
CA GLN A 54 8.21 35.67 9.16
C GLN A 54 8.80 35.26 10.52
N THR A 55 7.98 35.29 11.58
CA THR A 55 8.38 34.82 12.92
C THR A 55 8.70 33.33 12.90
N LYS A 56 7.89 32.52 12.22
CA LYS A 56 8.11 31.09 12.07
C LYS A 56 9.35 30.78 11.21
N ALA A 57 9.57 31.52 10.13
CA ALA A 57 10.75 31.36 9.27
C ALA A 57 12.04 31.70 10.03
N SER A 58 12.01 32.74 10.86
CA SER A 58 13.16 33.17 11.67
C SER A 58 13.54 32.18 12.78
N SER A 59 12.62 31.29 13.18
CA SER A 59 12.88 30.25 14.18
C SER A 59 13.30 28.90 13.59
N MET A 60 13.40 28.78 12.26
CA MET A 60 13.89 27.56 11.63
C MET A 60 15.40 27.39 11.86
N PRO A 61 15.88 26.21 12.29
CA PRO A 61 17.29 26.00 12.55
C PRO A 61 18.12 26.21 11.28
N ALA A 62 19.15 27.05 11.37
CA ALA A 62 20.01 27.46 10.25
C ALA A 62 20.99 26.36 9.78
N GLY A 63 20.72 25.09 10.06
CA GLY A 63 21.67 24.00 9.90
C GLY A 63 21.07 22.75 9.28
N ALA A 64 21.96 21.88 8.81
CA ALA A 64 21.59 20.61 8.25
C ALA A 64 20.91 19.72 9.31
N GLN A 65 19.74 19.18 9.01
CA GLN A 65 19.04 18.22 9.88
C GLN A 65 19.80 16.88 9.88
N PRO A 66 19.74 16.09 10.96
CA PRO A 66 20.31 14.74 10.97
C PRO A 66 19.79 13.90 9.79
N GLY A 67 20.70 13.35 8.97
CA GLY A 67 20.38 12.57 7.76
C GLY A 67 20.48 13.33 6.43
N GLU A 68 20.79 14.62 6.44
CA GLU A 68 20.84 15.46 5.23
C GLU A 68 21.94 15.07 4.23
N ALA A 69 23.07 14.54 4.70
CA ALA A 69 24.13 14.04 3.83
C ALA A 69 23.65 12.89 2.92
N GLN A 70 22.69 12.08 3.39
CA GLN A 70 22.17 10.90 2.69
C GLN A 70 20.99 11.22 1.75
N GLN A 71 20.48 12.46 1.76
CA GLN A 71 19.36 12.84 0.90
C GLN A 71 19.78 12.95 -0.58
N PRO A 72 18.90 12.58 -1.54
CA PRO A 72 19.13 12.77 -2.97
C PRO A 72 19.39 14.24 -3.35
N ALA A 73 20.11 14.46 -4.46
CA ALA A 73 20.54 15.80 -4.90
C ALA A 73 19.36 16.76 -5.16
N ASN A 74 18.29 16.29 -5.80
CA ASN A 74 17.08 17.08 -6.03
C ASN A 74 16.44 17.54 -4.72
N ILE A 75 16.35 16.66 -3.72
CA ILE A 75 15.78 17.01 -2.40
C ILE A 75 16.61 18.11 -1.72
N LYS A 76 17.94 17.99 -1.76
CA LYS A 76 18.85 19.01 -1.22
C LYS A 76 18.66 20.37 -1.90
N MET A 77 18.55 20.39 -3.23
CA MET A 77 18.35 21.62 -4.00
C MET A 77 16.98 22.25 -3.75
N MET A 78 15.90 21.45 -3.76
CA MET A 78 14.55 21.94 -3.45
C MET A 78 14.52 22.57 -2.05
N ARG A 79 15.08 21.88 -1.05
CA ARG A 79 15.16 22.40 0.32
C ARG A 79 15.97 23.69 0.41
N ALA A 80 17.11 23.77 -0.26
CA ALA A 80 17.92 24.98 -0.30
C ALA A 80 17.14 26.16 -0.91
N SER A 81 16.41 25.93 -2.01
CA SER A 81 15.55 26.95 -2.62
C SER A 81 14.42 27.39 -1.70
N THR A 82 13.77 26.45 -0.99
CA THR A 82 12.71 26.75 -0.02
C THR A 82 13.25 27.56 1.16
N ILE A 83 14.41 27.22 1.71
CA ILE A 83 15.05 27.99 2.78
C ILE A 83 15.39 29.40 2.32
N ALA A 84 15.93 29.55 1.10
CA ALA A 84 16.23 30.86 0.54
C ALA A 84 14.96 31.71 0.33
N PHE A 85 13.88 31.09 -0.17
CA PHE A 85 12.59 31.72 -0.37
C PHE A 85 11.94 32.18 0.95
N LEU A 86 12.05 31.36 2.00
CA LEU A 86 11.44 31.64 3.31
C LEU A 86 12.02 32.86 4.03
N LYS A 87 13.23 33.31 3.67
CA LYS A 87 13.88 34.49 4.28
C LYS A 87 13.04 35.76 4.14
N ASP A 88 12.37 35.92 3.00
CA ASP A 88 11.54 37.09 2.67
C ASP A 88 10.08 36.68 2.46
N ILE A 89 9.60 35.73 3.26
CA ILE A 89 8.24 35.20 3.12
C ILE A 89 7.19 36.26 3.50
N SER A 90 6.09 36.25 2.75
CA SER A 90 4.88 37.01 3.01
C SER A 90 3.66 36.13 2.73
N PHE A 91 2.48 36.57 3.17
CA PHE A 91 1.25 35.80 3.03
C PHE A 91 0.97 35.40 1.57
N GLU A 92 1.10 36.34 0.64
CA GLU A 92 0.86 36.12 -0.80
C GLU A 92 1.89 35.16 -1.43
N LYS A 93 3.13 35.16 -0.95
CA LYS A 93 4.17 34.24 -1.40
C LYS A 93 3.90 32.79 -1.01
N GLN A 94 2.94 32.53 -0.12
CA GLN A 94 2.48 31.16 0.13
C GLN A 94 1.87 30.49 -1.11
N VAL A 95 1.38 31.26 -2.09
CA VAL A 95 0.92 30.71 -3.39
C VAL A 95 2.02 29.85 -4.02
N SER A 96 3.25 30.36 -4.07
CA SER A 96 4.40 29.66 -4.64
C SER A 96 4.83 28.45 -3.82
N LEU A 97 4.81 28.54 -2.49
CA LEU A 97 5.14 27.41 -1.60
C LEU A 97 4.11 26.28 -1.68
N TYR A 98 2.82 26.63 -1.71
CA TYR A 98 1.75 25.64 -1.82
C TYR A 98 1.82 24.94 -3.19
N ALA A 99 2.10 25.69 -4.26
CA ALA A 99 2.37 25.12 -5.57
C ALA A 99 3.56 24.14 -5.54
N GLN A 100 4.67 24.53 -4.91
CA GLN A 100 5.85 23.67 -4.79
C GLN A 100 5.51 22.35 -4.08
N ASN A 101 4.88 22.44 -2.90
CA ASN A 101 4.56 21.26 -2.10
C ASN A 101 3.63 20.31 -2.85
N TYR A 102 2.57 20.86 -3.47
CA TYR A 102 1.60 20.07 -4.21
C TYR A 102 2.20 19.42 -5.44
N LEU A 103 2.89 20.19 -6.28
CA LEU A 103 3.51 19.66 -7.48
C LEU A 103 4.61 18.65 -7.13
N THR A 104 5.32 18.82 -6.01
CA THR A 104 6.32 17.85 -5.54
C THR A 104 5.65 16.53 -5.27
N TYR A 105 4.58 16.53 -4.45
CA TYR A 105 3.81 15.33 -4.17
C TYR A 105 3.35 14.63 -5.47
N ARG A 106 2.75 15.38 -6.40
CA ARG A 106 2.17 14.83 -7.64
C ARG A 106 3.21 14.32 -8.63
N PHE A 107 4.34 15.02 -8.79
CA PHE A 107 5.40 14.56 -9.70
C PHE A 107 6.24 13.44 -9.09
N TYR A 108 6.39 13.36 -7.77
CA TYR A 108 7.20 12.31 -7.14
C TYR A 108 6.64 10.90 -7.32
N GLU A 109 5.31 10.77 -7.49
CA GLU A 109 4.67 9.50 -7.85
C GLU A 109 5.17 8.94 -9.19
N ARG A 110 5.67 9.81 -10.08
CA ARG A 110 6.12 9.44 -11.42
C ARG A 110 7.62 9.61 -11.66
N PHE A 111 8.23 10.60 -11.01
CA PHE A 111 9.62 11.01 -11.18
C PHE A 111 10.31 11.14 -9.82
N THR A 112 11.16 10.18 -9.48
CA THR A 112 11.93 10.20 -8.22
C THR A 112 13.02 11.29 -8.20
N ASN A 113 13.36 11.82 -9.37
CA ASN A 113 14.35 12.87 -9.61
C ASN A 113 13.75 14.22 -10.06
N CYS A 114 12.48 14.50 -9.77
CA CYS A 114 11.89 15.82 -10.08
C CYS A 114 12.61 16.96 -9.33
N LEU A 115 12.70 18.14 -9.95
CA LEU A 115 13.32 19.34 -9.36
C LEU A 115 12.36 20.53 -9.46
N LEU A 116 11.75 20.87 -8.33
CA LEU A 116 10.75 21.92 -8.21
C LEU A 116 11.29 23.01 -7.28
N LEU A 117 11.77 24.09 -7.87
CA LEU A 117 12.40 25.20 -7.17
C LEU A 117 11.39 26.33 -6.93
N VAL A 118 11.58 27.07 -5.85
CA VAL A 118 10.86 28.33 -5.58
C VAL A 118 11.85 29.49 -5.56
N SER A 119 11.45 30.64 -6.09
CA SER A 119 12.31 31.83 -6.17
C SER A 119 11.60 33.14 -5.85
N ASN A 120 12.35 34.08 -5.28
CA ASN A 120 11.91 35.46 -5.05
C ASN A 120 11.81 36.29 -6.34
N LYS A 121 12.27 35.77 -7.49
CA LYS A 121 12.07 36.39 -8.80
C LYS A 121 10.58 36.51 -9.13
N THR A 122 10.23 37.55 -9.88
CA THR A 122 8.87 37.83 -10.36
C THR A 122 8.88 38.06 -11.86
N SER A 123 7.74 37.87 -12.51
CA SER A 123 7.54 38.26 -13.91
C SER A 123 6.15 38.86 -14.09
N GLY A 124 6.08 40.01 -14.77
CA GLY A 124 4.82 40.64 -15.17
C GLY A 124 4.03 39.84 -16.23
N GLY A 125 4.55 38.69 -16.67
CA GLY A 125 3.86 37.75 -17.53
C GLY A 125 4.17 37.83 -19.02
N THR A 126 5.24 38.53 -19.41
CA THR A 126 5.71 38.54 -20.80
C THR A 126 6.53 37.28 -21.09
N ARG A 127 6.32 36.67 -22.27
CA ARG A 127 7.10 35.50 -22.72
C ARG A 127 8.60 35.73 -22.63
N GLN A 128 9.08 36.91 -23.03
CA GLN A 128 10.51 37.25 -23.01
C GLN A 128 11.08 37.19 -21.58
N SER A 129 10.39 37.76 -20.59
CA SER A 129 10.88 37.72 -19.20
C SER A 129 10.95 36.29 -18.65
N MET A 130 9.97 35.44 -18.99
CA MET A 130 10.01 34.02 -18.58
C MET A 130 11.09 33.24 -19.32
N GLN A 131 11.36 33.56 -20.59
CA GLN A 131 12.47 32.98 -21.35
C GLN A 131 13.83 33.34 -20.74
N GLU A 132 14.04 34.61 -20.39
CA GLU A 132 15.26 35.10 -19.73
C GLU A 132 15.48 34.37 -18.40
N ILE A 133 14.42 34.30 -17.57
CA ILE A 133 14.46 33.56 -16.29
C ILE A 133 14.74 32.07 -16.50
N ALA A 134 14.07 31.41 -17.44
CA ALA A 134 14.27 29.99 -17.71
C ALA A 134 15.71 29.68 -18.15
N THR A 135 16.30 30.57 -18.95
CA THR A 135 17.67 30.47 -19.43
C THR A 135 18.67 30.69 -18.30
N GLU A 136 18.46 31.72 -17.48
CA GLU A 136 19.33 32.05 -16.34
C GLU A 136 19.36 30.93 -15.29
N GLU A 137 18.19 30.35 -15.01
CA GLU A 137 18.01 29.34 -13.97
C GLU A 137 18.16 27.90 -14.50
N ASN A 138 18.39 27.75 -15.81
CA ASN A 138 18.52 26.46 -16.49
C ASN A 138 17.38 25.49 -16.16
N VAL A 139 16.13 25.97 -16.30
CA VAL A 139 14.92 25.19 -16.03
C VAL A 139 14.09 24.99 -17.29
N THR A 140 13.39 23.85 -17.36
CA THR A 140 12.50 23.54 -18.49
C THR A 140 11.26 24.41 -18.43
N TYR A 141 10.64 24.51 -17.25
CA TYR A 141 9.38 25.20 -17.05
C TYR A 141 9.49 26.35 -16.06
N VAL A 142 8.77 27.43 -16.33
CA VAL A 142 8.58 28.55 -15.39
C VAL A 142 7.10 28.68 -15.07
N LEU A 143 6.74 28.44 -13.81
CA LEU A 143 5.40 28.69 -13.28
C LEU A 143 5.36 30.10 -12.69
N ASN A 144 4.58 30.97 -13.31
CA ASN A 144 4.50 32.38 -12.99
C ASN A 144 3.11 32.77 -12.47
N PHE A 145 3.08 33.75 -11.57
CA PHE A 145 1.87 34.35 -11.03
C PHE A 145 1.88 35.87 -11.29
N PRO A 146 1.52 36.33 -12.51
CA PRO A 146 1.57 37.75 -12.86
C PRO A 146 0.75 38.63 -11.92
N LYS A 147 -0.41 38.10 -11.48
CA LYS A 147 -1.37 38.85 -10.68
C LYS A 147 -2.01 37.96 -9.63
N VAL A 148 -2.09 38.48 -8.41
CA VAL A 148 -2.77 37.87 -7.27
C VAL A 148 -3.68 38.90 -6.64
N SER A 149 -4.92 38.52 -6.33
CA SER A 149 -5.89 39.42 -5.73
C SER A 149 -6.66 38.72 -4.61
N PHE A 150 -6.62 39.29 -3.41
CA PHE A 150 -7.38 38.84 -2.26
C PHE A 150 -8.51 39.83 -1.99
N TYR A 151 -9.75 39.34 -1.96
CA TYR A 151 -10.91 40.21 -1.74
C TYR A 151 -12.01 39.48 -0.97
N GLN A 152 -12.97 40.25 -0.47
CA GLN A 152 -14.14 39.73 0.23
C GLN A 152 -15.40 40.22 -0.49
N GLN A 153 -16.31 39.29 -0.78
CA GLN A 153 -17.59 39.57 -1.42
C GLN A 153 -18.69 38.78 -0.69
N SER A 154 -19.77 39.46 -0.29
CA SER A 154 -20.89 38.85 0.44
C SER A 154 -20.48 38.06 1.70
N GLY A 155 -19.47 38.56 2.43
CA GLY A 155 -18.95 37.91 3.65
C GLY A 155 -17.98 36.74 3.41
N GLN A 156 -17.82 36.30 2.15
CA GLN A 156 -16.90 35.23 1.79
C GLN A 156 -15.59 35.79 1.23
N LYS A 157 -14.46 35.15 1.59
CA LYS A 157 -13.12 35.56 1.15
C LYS A 157 -12.74 34.79 -0.10
N TYR A 158 -12.01 35.44 -1.00
CA TYR A 158 -11.58 34.90 -2.27
C TYR A 158 -10.10 35.19 -2.53
N CYS A 159 -9.47 34.29 -3.27
CA CYS A 159 -8.19 34.50 -3.92
C CYS A 159 -8.41 34.34 -5.42
N LYS A 160 -8.02 35.35 -6.20
CA LYS A 160 -7.97 35.29 -7.66
C LYS A 160 -6.52 35.32 -8.11
N LEU A 161 -6.10 34.31 -8.86
CA LEU A 161 -4.74 34.14 -9.38
C LEU A 161 -4.77 34.14 -10.90
N GLN A 162 -3.93 34.95 -11.53
CA GLN A 162 -3.49 34.68 -12.89
C GLN A 162 -2.31 33.72 -12.82
N VAL A 163 -2.40 32.61 -13.54
CA VAL A 163 -1.39 31.56 -13.55
C VAL A 163 -0.89 31.38 -14.98
N GLN A 164 0.43 31.42 -15.15
CA GLN A 164 1.09 31.17 -16.41
C GLN A 164 2.11 30.04 -16.28
N LEU A 165 2.18 29.19 -17.29
CA LEU A 165 3.22 28.16 -17.40
C LEU A 165 3.96 28.33 -18.72
N TYR A 166 5.23 28.66 -18.64
CA TYR A 166 6.11 28.77 -19.80
C TYR A 166 6.95 27.49 -19.97
N ASP A 167 7.13 27.05 -21.21
CA ASP A 167 8.06 25.99 -21.59
C ASP A 167 9.20 26.57 -22.45
N SER A 168 10.42 26.40 -21.97
CA SER A 168 11.64 26.86 -22.64
C SER A 168 11.99 26.03 -23.88
N GLN A 169 11.58 24.77 -23.96
CA GLN A 169 11.92 23.89 -25.09
C GLN A 169 11.12 24.27 -26.34
N SER A 170 9.82 24.52 -26.19
CA SER A 170 8.95 25.00 -27.27
C SER A 170 8.98 26.52 -27.43
N ASN A 171 9.49 27.25 -26.43
CA ASN A 171 9.41 28.71 -26.31
C ASN A 171 7.96 29.23 -26.38
N THR A 172 7.04 28.57 -25.67
CA THR A 172 5.61 28.91 -25.64
C THR A 172 5.06 29.02 -24.23
N LEU A 173 4.02 29.84 -24.07
CA LEU A 173 3.12 29.77 -22.92
C LEU A 173 2.16 28.60 -23.11
N LEU A 174 2.32 27.57 -22.27
CA LEU A 174 1.43 26.41 -22.24
C LEU A 174 0.13 26.69 -21.48
N LEU A 175 0.18 27.63 -20.54
CA LEU A 175 -0.96 28.06 -19.75
C LEU A 175 -0.90 29.58 -19.55
N ASP A 176 -2.05 30.24 -19.69
CA ASP A 176 -2.30 31.61 -19.24
C ASP A 176 -3.80 31.75 -18.94
N LYS A 177 -4.17 31.58 -17.66
CA LYS A 177 -5.56 31.56 -17.22
C LYS A 177 -5.72 32.18 -15.84
N GLU A 178 -6.92 32.70 -15.57
CA GLU A 178 -7.31 33.17 -14.24
C GLU A 178 -8.13 32.12 -13.50
N TYR A 179 -7.87 31.97 -12.20
CA TYR A 179 -8.56 31.04 -11.31
C TYR A 179 -9.02 31.76 -10.05
N THR A 180 -10.16 31.36 -9.50
CA THR A 180 -10.70 31.94 -8.26
C THR A 180 -11.08 30.85 -7.29
N GLY A 181 -10.48 30.86 -6.09
CA GLY A 181 -10.82 29.99 -4.97
C GLY A 181 -11.49 30.77 -3.84
N ASN A 182 -12.54 30.20 -3.25
CA ASN A 182 -13.24 30.75 -2.10
C ASN A 182 -12.66 30.18 -0.78
N SER A 183 -13.23 30.53 0.37
CA SER A 183 -12.76 30.07 1.69
C SER A 183 -13.48 28.83 2.24
N ASP A 184 -14.12 28.02 1.39
CA ASP A 184 -14.86 26.84 1.83
C ASP A 184 -13.98 25.59 1.92
N ASN A 185 -14.16 24.78 2.96
CA ASN A 185 -13.46 23.52 3.13
C ASN A 185 -14.27 22.40 2.47
N HIS A 186 -13.81 21.95 1.30
CA HIS A 186 -14.43 20.85 0.56
C HIS A 186 -13.95 19.46 1.01
N GLY A 187 -12.98 19.37 1.94
CA GLY A 187 -12.35 18.13 2.42
C GLY A 187 -11.24 17.57 1.50
N PHE A 188 -10.75 16.37 1.84
CA PHE A 188 -9.73 15.58 1.09
C PHE A 188 -8.35 16.24 0.90
N GLU A 189 -7.73 16.09 -0.27
CA GLU A 189 -6.35 16.50 -0.64
C GLU A 189 -6.11 18.01 -0.41
N PHE A 190 -7.18 18.80 -0.39
CA PHE A 190 -7.18 20.25 -0.16
C PHE A 190 -7.98 20.65 1.10
N THR A 191 -7.97 19.83 2.14
CA THR A 191 -8.58 20.21 3.43
C THR A 191 -7.90 21.45 4.02
N CYS A 192 -8.69 22.44 4.44
CA CYS A 192 -8.19 23.67 5.07
C CYS A 192 -9.10 24.16 6.21
N GLU A 193 -8.60 25.10 7.02
CA GLU A 193 -9.43 25.76 8.04
C GLU A 193 -10.51 26.60 7.36
N GLN A 194 -11.77 26.23 7.57
CA GLN A 194 -12.96 26.89 6.99
C GLN A 194 -12.91 28.41 7.25
N GLY A 195 -13.13 29.21 6.21
CA GLY A 195 -13.17 30.67 6.30
C GLY A 195 -11.80 31.35 6.42
N SER A 196 -10.69 30.59 6.45
CA SER A 196 -9.34 31.16 6.52
C SER A 196 -8.87 31.70 5.16
N LEU A 197 -7.92 32.65 5.19
CA LEU A 197 -7.25 33.14 3.98
C LEU A 197 -6.35 32.08 3.34
N GLY A 198 -5.78 31.16 4.12
CA GLY A 198 -5.02 30.03 3.57
C GLY A 198 -5.91 29.10 2.73
N CYS A 199 -7.17 28.95 3.11
CA CYS A 199 -8.15 28.13 2.39
C CYS A 199 -8.44 28.70 0.98
N THR A 200 -8.43 30.03 0.81
CA THR A 200 -8.63 30.63 -0.52
C THR A 200 -7.47 30.33 -1.48
N ILE A 201 -6.22 30.35 -1.01
CA ILE A 201 -5.05 29.92 -1.80
C ILE A 201 -5.18 28.44 -2.15
N ASN A 202 -5.48 27.60 -1.17
CA ASN A 202 -5.59 26.16 -1.33
C ASN A 202 -6.65 25.76 -2.36
N ASN A 203 -7.84 26.37 -2.29
CA ASN A 203 -8.91 26.13 -3.24
C ASN A 203 -8.58 26.66 -4.65
N THR A 204 -7.83 27.76 -4.75
CA THR A 204 -7.38 28.23 -6.06
C THR A 204 -6.36 27.27 -6.67
N LEU A 205 -5.43 26.74 -5.86
CA LEU A 205 -4.45 25.72 -6.26
C LEU A 205 -5.13 24.43 -6.75
N ALA A 206 -6.18 23.98 -6.06
CA ALA A 206 -6.94 22.80 -6.49
C ALA A 206 -7.47 22.93 -7.92
N LEU A 207 -7.84 24.14 -8.34
CA LEU A 207 -8.33 24.41 -9.68
C LEU A 207 -7.19 24.45 -10.72
N TYR A 208 -6.15 25.26 -10.49
CA TYR A 208 -5.12 25.47 -11.53
C TYR A 208 -4.10 24.34 -11.63
N SER A 209 -3.87 23.60 -10.54
CA SER A 209 -2.84 22.57 -10.51
C SER A 209 -3.10 21.43 -11.49
N THR A 210 -4.36 21.07 -11.73
CA THR A 210 -4.74 20.08 -12.75
C THR A 210 -4.31 20.53 -14.15
N ASP A 211 -4.57 21.80 -14.50
CA ASP A 211 -4.17 22.38 -15.78
C ASP A 211 -2.64 22.45 -15.93
N VAL A 212 -1.92 22.79 -14.86
CA VAL A 212 -0.45 22.79 -14.85
C VAL A 212 0.09 21.38 -15.08
N LEU A 213 -0.42 20.37 -14.36
CA LEU A 213 -0.02 18.98 -14.52
C LEU A 213 -0.28 18.49 -15.95
N GLN A 214 -1.45 18.81 -16.51
CA GLN A 214 -1.81 18.45 -17.87
C GLN A 214 -0.91 19.12 -18.92
N ALA A 215 -0.59 20.40 -18.73
CA ALA A 215 0.30 21.16 -19.61
C ALA A 215 1.75 20.65 -19.57
N VAL A 216 2.26 20.26 -18.40
CA VAL A 216 3.56 19.58 -18.31
C VAL A 216 3.48 18.20 -18.97
N ALA A 217 2.42 17.43 -18.71
CA ALA A 217 2.27 16.08 -19.27
C ALA A 217 2.15 16.05 -20.80
N SER A 218 1.67 17.12 -21.43
CA SER A 218 1.55 17.20 -22.90
C SER A 218 2.85 17.56 -23.62
N THR A 219 3.85 18.08 -22.90
CA THR A 219 5.12 18.56 -23.48
C THR A 219 6.34 17.81 -22.96
N ASN A 220 6.25 17.23 -21.76
CA ASN A 220 7.32 16.46 -21.16
C ASN A 220 7.62 15.21 -22.00
N LYS A 221 8.87 15.08 -22.47
CA LYS A 221 9.28 14.01 -23.40
C LYS A 221 9.01 12.62 -22.85
N THR A 222 9.31 12.37 -21.57
CA THR A 222 9.07 11.06 -20.95
C THR A 222 7.59 10.72 -20.93
N LEU A 223 6.73 11.64 -20.46
CA LEU A 223 5.27 11.40 -20.42
C LEU A 223 4.64 11.26 -21.81
N VAL A 224 5.09 12.07 -22.78
CA VAL A 224 4.62 11.99 -24.17
C VAL A 224 4.98 10.63 -24.78
N ASN A 225 6.22 10.17 -24.60
CA ASN A 225 6.67 8.88 -25.11
C ASN A 225 5.91 7.72 -24.44
N GLU A 226 5.68 7.79 -23.13
CA GLU A 226 4.92 6.78 -22.41
C GLU A 226 3.46 6.72 -22.84
N ARG A 227 2.82 7.87 -23.06
CA ARG A 227 1.46 7.94 -23.60
C ARG A 227 1.40 7.34 -25.01
N ALA A 228 2.31 7.73 -25.89
CA ALA A 228 2.37 7.19 -27.25
C ALA A 228 2.62 5.67 -27.24
N LEU A 229 3.43 5.18 -26.30
CA LEU A 229 3.65 3.74 -26.12
C LEU A 229 2.37 3.05 -25.60
N ALA A 230 1.66 3.65 -24.65
CA ALA A 230 0.42 3.11 -24.12
C ALA A 230 -0.68 3.02 -25.19
N GLU A 231 -0.76 4.03 -26.07
CA GLU A 231 -1.66 4.04 -27.23
C GLU A 231 -1.30 2.93 -28.23
N LYS A 232 0.01 2.73 -28.53
CA LYS A 232 0.47 1.61 -29.37
C LYS A 232 0.13 0.25 -28.77
N ARG A 233 0.32 0.09 -27.46
CA ARG A 233 -0.03 -1.14 -26.74
C ARG A 233 -1.53 -1.40 -26.76
N ALA A 234 -2.36 -0.38 -26.51
CA ALA A 234 -3.81 -0.50 -26.60
C ALA A 234 -4.25 -0.92 -28.01
N ALA A 235 -3.66 -0.33 -29.05
CA ALA A 235 -3.91 -0.72 -30.44
C ALA A 235 -3.49 -2.17 -30.74
N TYR A 236 -2.34 -2.62 -30.22
CA TYR A 236 -1.91 -4.02 -30.33
C TYR A 236 -2.87 -4.97 -29.62
N ILE A 237 -3.35 -4.63 -28.41
CA ILE A 237 -4.35 -5.42 -27.69
C ILE A 237 -5.62 -5.56 -28.52
N ALA A 238 -6.16 -4.45 -29.01
CA ALA A 238 -7.42 -4.46 -29.77
C ALA A 238 -7.31 -5.23 -31.09
N SER A 239 -6.20 -5.06 -31.82
CA SER A 239 -6.03 -5.64 -33.16
C SER A 239 -5.48 -7.07 -33.18
N THR A 240 -4.73 -7.46 -32.16
CA THR A 240 -4.01 -8.74 -32.14
C THR A 240 -4.48 -9.64 -31.00
N VAL A 241 -4.41 -9.14 -29.77
CA VAL A 241 -4.68 -9.96 -28.57
C VAL A 241 -6.18 -10.28 -28.46
N TYR A 242 -7.04 -9.27 -28.60
CA TYR A 242 -8.48 -9.43 -28.43
C TYR A 242 -9.11 -10.34 -29.47
N LEU A 243 -8.64 -10.26 -30.71
CA LEU A 243 -9.14 -11.06 -31.83
C LEU A 243 -8.59 -12.50 -31.86
N GLN A 244 -7.62 -12.81 -30.99
CA GLN A 244 -7.04 -14.15 -30.92
C GLN A 244 -8.08 -15.14 -30.40
N LYS A 245 -8.32 -16.21 -31.19
CA LYS A 245 -9.14 -17.34 -30.75
C LYS A 245 -8.47 -18.04 -29.56
N PHE A 246 -9.27 -18.41 -28.58
CA PHE A 246 -8.83 -19.12 -27.39
C PHE A 246 -9.62 -20.41 -27.19
N ASP A 247 -9.02 -21.35 -26.46
CA ASP A 247 -9.66 -22.58 -26.00
C ASP A 247 -9.75 -22.56 -24.48
N ALA A 248 -10.95 -22.56 -23.92
CA ALA A 248 -11.17 -22.54 -22.48
C ALA A 248 -11.19 -23.94 -21.83
N SER A 249 -10.95 -25.02 -22.58
CA SER A 249 -11.10 -26.39 -22.09
C SER A 249 -10.25 -26.68 -20.85
N LEU A 250 -8.98 -26.25 -20.83
CA LEU A 250 -8.11 -26.43 -19.67
C LEU A 250 -8.62 -25.63 -18.45
N VAL A 251 -9.05 -24.38 -18.66
CA VAL A 251 -9.61 -23.54 -17.59
C VAL A 251 -10.83 -24.22 -16.96
N LYS A 252 -11.75 -24.72 -17.78
CA LYS A 252 -12.96 -25.44 -17.34
C LYS A 252 -12.63 -26.77 -16.65
N GLN A 253 -11.52 -27.41 -16.97
CA GLN A 253 -11.04 -28.61 -16.29
C GLN A 253 -10.41 -28.30 -14.92
N VAL A 254 -9.68 -27.19 -14.81
CA VAL A 254 -8.95 -26.82 -13.60
C VAL A 254 -9.88 -26.22 -12.53
N ILE A 255 -10.80 -25.35 -12.95
CA ILE A 255 -11.74 -24.70 -12.04
C ILE A 255 -12.83 -25.71 -11.67
N THR A 256 -12.99 -25.97 -10.37
CA THR A 256 -13.92 -27.01 -9.92
C THR A 256 -15.36 -26.56 -10.09
N ALA A 257 -16.25 -27.47 -10.53
CA ALA A 257 -17.68 -27.18 -10.62
C ALA A 257 -18.36 -26.83 -9.27
N LYS A 258 -17.66 -27.04 -8.15
CA LYS A 258 -18.11 -26.64 -6.80
C LYS A 258 -17.79 -25.18 -6.47
N ASP A 259 -16.90 -24.55 -7.23
CA ASP A 259 -16.52 -23.16 -7.00
C ASP A 259 -17.55 -22.22 -7.62
N SER A 260 -18.59 -21.91 -6.85
CA SER A 260 -19.67 -21.03 -7.28
C SER A 260 -19.26 -19.55 -7.40
N SER A 261 -18.00 -19.20 -7.10
CA SER A 261 -17.52 -17.82 -7.19
C SER A 261 -17.07 -17.42 -8.60
N ILE A 262 -16.92 -18.41 -9.50
CA ILE A 262 -16.47 -18.23 -10.88
C ILE A 262 -17.53 -18.79 -11.82
N ASN A 263 -18.04 -17.95 -12.72
CA ASN A 263 -18.94 -18.37 -13.78
C ASN A 263 -18.16 -18.66 -15.06
N LEU A 264 -18.07 -19.93 -15.45
CA LEU A 264 -17.27 -20.37 -16.61
C LEU A 264 -17.86 -19.96 -17.96
N ASP A 265 -19.11 -19.48 -18.00
CA ASP A 265 -19.74 -18.95 -19.20
C ASP A 265 -19.35 -17.49 -19.48
N ASP A 266 -18.81 -16.79 -18.47
CA ASP A 266 -18.39 -15.38 -18.58
C ASP A 266 -16.97 -15.24 -19.16
N ILE A 267 -16.29 -16.34 -19.49
CA ILE A 267 -14.93 -16.34 -20.07
C ILE A 267 -14.99 -15.74 -21.48
N TYR A 268 -14.18 -14.70 -21.71
CA TYR A 268 -14.07 -14.08 -23.05
C TYR A 268 -12.65 -14.04 -23.62
N GLN A 269 -11.63 -14.36 -22.83
CA GLN A 269 -10.25 -14.49 -23.32
C GLN A 269 -9.44 -15.39 -22.38
N CYS A 270 -8.47 -16.17 -22.90
CA CYS A 270 -7.49 -16.83 -22.06
C CYS A 270 -6.11 -16.99 -22.73
N PHE A 271 -5.08 -17.00 -21.89
CA PHE A 271 -3.69 -17.19 -22.29
C PHE A 271 -3.11 -18.40 -21.58
N TYR A 272 -2.21 -19.09 -22.29
CA TYR A 272 -1.43 -20.21 -21.76
C TYR A 272 0.05 -19.94 -21.97
N ASN A 273 0.87 -20.36 -21.03
CA ASN A 273 2.31 -20.38 -21.26
C ASN A 273 2.70 -21.57 -22.15
N ALA A 274 3.91 -21.54 -22.71
CA ALA A 274 4.34 -22.48 -23.73
C ALA A 274 4.32 -23.97 -23.30
N ASP A 275 4.50 -24.25 -22.00
CA ASP A 275 4.48 -25.62 -21.46
C ASP A 275 3.12 -26.05 -20.88
N GLY A 276 2.10 -25.17 -20.95
CA GLY A 276 0.75 -25.44 -20.45
C GLY A 276 0.65 -25.60 -18.92
N THR A 277 1.65 -25.15 -18.16
CA THR A 277 1.63 -25.17 -16.69
C THR A 277 1.04 -23.91 -16.06
N LYS A 278 0.77 -22.86 -16.85
CA LYS A 278 0.15 -21.62 -16.38
C LYS A 278 -0.95 -21.16 -17.32
N PHE A 279 -1.97 -20.54 -16.76
CA PHE A 279 -2.97 -19.82 -17.54
C PHE A 279 -3.43 -18.53 -16.87
N VAL A 280 -3.92 -17.59 -17.68
CA VAL A 280 -4.68 -16.42 -17.24
C VAL A 280 -5.96 -16.37 -18.05
N ALA A 281 -7.12 -16.38 -17.40
CA ALA A 281 -8.43 -16.33 -18.03
C ALA A 281 -9.18 -15.07 -17.59
N PHE A 282 -9.84 -14.40 -18.53
CA PHE A 282 -10.54 -13.14 -18.35
C PHE A 282 -12.04 -13.39 -18.38
N PHE A 283 -12.73 -12.80 -17.40
CA PHE A 283 -14.16 -12.95 -17.19
C PHE A 283 -14.80 -11.57 -17.20
N ILE A 284 -15.97 -11.46 -17.82
CA ILE A 284 -16.74 -10.22 -17.82
C ILE A 284 -18.23 -10.52 -17.82
N ASN A 285 -19.00 -9.72 -17.10
CA ASN A 285 -20.44 -9.79 -17.09
C ASN A 285 -21.07 -8.40 -17.02
N THR A 286 -22.26 -8.24 -17.59
CA THR A 286 -23.06 -7.01 -17.56
C THR A 286 -24.23 -7.22 -16.60
N ILE A 287 -24.44 -6.26 -15.71
CA ILE A 287 -25.50 -6.27 -14.70
C ILE A 287 -26.62 -5.34 -15.14
N ASP A 288 -27.88 -5.77 -14.98
CA ASP A 288 -29.03 -4.92 -15.26
C ASP A 288 -29.09 -3.72 -14.30
N LYS A 289 -29.28 -2.52 -14.86
CA LYS A 289 -29.43 -1.23 -14.15
C LYS A 289 -30.47 -1.25 -13.03
N LYS A 290 -31.45 -2.16 -13.07
CA LYS A 290 -32.53 -2.24 -12.07
C LYS A 290 -32.12 -2.94 -10.76
N ASP A 291 -30.95 -3.59 -10.72
CA ASP A 291 -30.54 -4.50 -9.64
C ASP A 291 -29.17 -4.14 -9.00
N ALA A 292 -28.95 -2.87 -8.66
CA ALA A 292 -27.72 -2.44 -7.98
C ALA A 292 -27.63 -2.86 -6.49
N LYS A 293 -28.75 -3.15 -5.82
CA LYS A 293 -28.76 -3.64 -4.41
C LYS A 293 -28.01 -4.98 -4.21
N PRO A 294 -28.08 -5.93 -5.17
CA PRO A 294 -27.22 -7.11 -5.22
C PRO A 294 -25.71 -6.83 -5.12
N LEU A 295 -25.19 -5.73 -5.67
CA LEU A 295 -23.74 -5.51 -5.78
C LEU A 295 -23.03 -5.45 -4.42
N LEU A 296 -23.71 -4.92 -3.40
CA LEU A 296 -23.22 -4.86 -2.02
C LEU A 296 -23.57 -6.11 -1.19
N SER A 297 -24.36 -7.04 -1.75
CA SER A 297 -24.87 -8.24 -1.07
C SER A 297 -24.40 -9.56 -1.68
N ILE A 298 -23.66 -9.55 -2.79
CA ILE A 298 -22.94 -10.71 -3.31
C ILE A 298 -21.80 -11.05 -2.35
N LYS A 299 -22.10 -11.91 -1.37
CA LYS A 299 -21.14 -12.40 -0.36
C LYS A 299 -19.90 -13.12 -0.96
N GLY A 300 -19.91 -13.42 -2.26
CA GLY A 300 -18.81 -14.10 -2.97
C GLY A 300 -17.64 -13.18 -3.34
N ASP A 301 -17.90 -11.90 -3.59
CA ASP A 301 -16.86 -10.94 -4.00
C ASP A 301 -16.33 -10.21 -2.77
N LYS A 302 -15.35 -10.82 -2.10
CA LYS A 302 -14.83 -10.31 -0.82
C LYS A 302 -14.12 -8.96 -0.94
N ASN A 303 -13.55 -8.65 -2.12
CA ASN A 303 -12.88 -7.38 -2.43
C ASN A 303 -13.35 -6.86 -3.80
N VAL A 304 -13.73 -5.59 -3.84
CA VAL A 304 -14.33 -4.93 -5.01
C VAL A 304 -13.61 -3.62 -5.31
N LYS A 305 -13.22 -3.41 -6.57
CA LYS A 305 -12.74 -2.14 -7.08
C LYS A 305 -13.83 -1.48 -7.92
N VAL A 306 -14.25 -0.26 -7.57
CA VAL A 306 -15.20 0.53 -8.38
C VAL A 306 -14.46 1.63 -9.13
N ILE A 307 -14.63 1.69 -10.44
CA ILE A 307 -14.11 2.76 -11.30
C ILE A 307 -15.31 3.54 -11.84
N THR A 308 -15.40 4.81 -11.47
CA THR A 308 -16.43 5.76 -11.90
C THR A 308 -15.80 6.87 -12.73
N GLN A 309 -16.52 7.37 -13.73
CA GLN A 309 -16.11 8.54 -14.51
C GLN A 309 -16.45 9.86 -13.80
N LYS A 310 -17.32 9.83 -12.78
CA LYS A 310 -17.68 11.00 -11.98
C LYS A 310 -16.61 11.28 -10.92
N LYS A 311 -16.43 12.55 -10.60
CA LYS A 311 -15.61 12.98 -9.46
C LYS A 311 -16.43 12.89 -8.18
N ILE A 312 -15.76 12.71 -7.05
CA ILE A 312 -16.40 12.56 -5.73
C ILE A 312 -17.33 13.74 -5.33
N GLY A 313 -17.14 14.91 -5.93
CA GLY A 313 -17.97 16.10 -5.74
C GLY A 313 -19.13 16.25 -6.74
N ASP A 314 -19.24 15.40 -7.74
CA ASP A 314 -20.28 15.49 -8.76
C ASP A 314 -21.62 15.01 -8.20
N LYS A 315 -22.70 15.69 -8.58
CA LYS A 315 -24.05 15.30 -8.19
C LYS A 315 -24.33 13.88 -8.68
N GLY A 316 -24.66 13.00 -7.75
CA GLY A 316 -24.91 11.58 -8.02
C GLY A 316 -23.66 10.75 -8.29
N TYR A 317 -22.49 11.14 -7.77
CA TYR A 317 -21.32 10.27 -7.66
C TYR A 317 -21.63 8.98 -6.88
N LEU A 318 -22.29 9.12 -5.72
CA LEU A 318 -22.73 7.98 -4.91
C LEU A 318 -23.93 7.23 -5.52
N ASP A 319 -24.59 7.81 -6.52
CA ASP A 319 -25.76 7.24 -7.21
C ASP A 319 -25.38 6.51 -8.51
N GLU A 320 -24.11 6.55 -8.92
CA GLU A 320 -23.64 5.86 -10.12
C GLU A 320 -23.42 4.36 -9.81
N ALA A 321 -24.25 3.53 -10.42
CA ALA A 321 -24.15 2.08 -10.31
C ALA A 321 -23.41 1.53 -11.54
N PRO A 322 -22.17 1.02 -11.39
CA PRO A 322 -21.43 0.44 -12.49
C PRO A 322 -22.18 -0.76 -13.06
N GLN A 323 -22.30 -0.83 -14.38
CA GLN A 323 -23.06 -1.87 -15.08
C GLN A 323 -22.22 -3.06 -15.55
N THR A 324 -20.90 -2.98 -15.48
CA THR A 324 -20.01 -4.05 -15.91
C THR A 324 -19.15 -4.49 -14.75
N ASN A 325 -18.97 -5.79 -14.59
CA ASN A 325 -17.96 -6.35 -13.70
C ASN A 325 -17.03 -7.28 -14.46
N ALA A 326 -15.75 -7.26 -14.09
CA ALA A 326 -14.74 -8.10 -14.70
C ALA A 326 -13.71 -8.54 -13.66
N TYR A 327 -13.12 -9.71 -13.89
CA TYR A 327 -12.04 -10.25 -13.07
C TYR A 327 -11.19 -11.20 -13.92
N LEU A 328 -10.04 -11.60 -13.38
CA LEU A 328 -9.24 -12.67 -13.97
C LEU A 328 -9.16 -13.87 -13.02
N VAL A 329 -8.98 -15.04 -13.60
CA VAL A 329 -8.54 -16.23 -12.88
C VAL A 329 -7.18 -16.62 -13.42
N LYS A 330 -6.19 -16.68 -12.52
CA LYS A 330 -4.85 -17.17 -12.82
C LYS A 330 -4.70 -18.59 -12.28
N GLY A 331 -4.06 -19.46 -13.05
CA GLY A 331 -3.80 -20.84 -12.66
C GLY A 331 -2.37 -21.26 -12.89
N LEU A 332 -1.88 -22.14 -12.02
CA LEU A 332 -0.52 -22.67 -12.03
C LEU A 332 -0.53 -24.15 -11.63
N LYS A 333 0.15 -24.97 -12.41
CA LYS A 333 0.43 -26.37 -12.11
C LYS A 333 1.74 -26.49 -11.36
N TYR A 334 1.69 -26.98 -10.12
CA TYR A 334 2.86 -27.20 -9.27
C TYR A 334 2.82 -28.62 -8.70
N GLN A 335 3.92 -29.36 -8.90
CA GLN A 335 4.05 -30.77 -8.47
C GLN A 335 2.86 -31.66 -8.90
N GLY A 336 2.37 -31.46 -10.13
CA GLY A 336 1.27 -32.26 -10.69
C GLY A 336 -0.14 -31.80 -10.28
N LYS A 337 -0.27 -30.92 -9.28
CA LYS A 337 -1.54 -30.34 -8.82
C LYS A 337 -1.75 -28.95 -9.42
N TRP A 338 -2.98 -28.63 -9.79
CA TRP A 338 -3.37 -27.27 -10.19
C TRP A 338 -3.78 -26.44 -8.98
N TYR A 339 -3.32 -25.20 -8.99
CA TYR A 339 -3.69 -24.13 -8.06
C TYR A 339 -4.26 -22.99 -8.90
N TYR A 340 -5.32 -22.34 -8.45
CA TYR A 340 -5.91 -21.20 -9.15
C TYR A 340 -6.48 -20.19 -8.15
N GLU A 341 -6.57 -18.93 -8.59
CA GLU A 341 -7.08 -17.81 -7.79
C GLU A 341 -7.87 -16.85 -8.67
N LYS A 342 -9.05 -16.48 -8.20
CA LYS A 342 -9.87 -15.38 -8.72
C LYS A 342 -9.36 -14.06 -8.13
N THR A 343 -9.07 -13.07 -8.96
CA THR A 343 -8.70 -11.73 -8.48
C THR A 343 -9.90 -10.96 -7.96
N GLU A 344 -9.62 -9.80 -7.36
CA GLU A 344 -10.64 -8.81 -7.02
C GLU A 344 -11.48 -8.44 -8.26
N VAL A 345 -12.79 -8.27 -8.03
CA VAL A 345 -13.71 -7.90 -9.09
C VAL A 345 -13.66 -6.40 -9.31
N THR A 346 -13.46 -5.99 -10.56
CA THR A 346 -13.49 -4.60 -10.99
C THR A 346 -14.85 -4.28 -11.58
N TYR A 347 -15.56 -3.36 -10.95
CA TYR A 347 -16.82 -2.81 -11.41
C TYR A 347 -16.57 -1.47 -12.08
N PHE A 348 -17.11 -1.28 -13.28
CA PHE A 348 -16.92 -0.08 -14.08
C PHE A 348 -18.06 0.09 -15.07
N ASP A 349 -18.17 1.28 -15.64
CA ASP A 349 -19.14 1.56 -16.69
C ASP A 349 -18.51 1.38 -18.07
N ALA A 350 -19.10 0.47 -18.84
CA ALA A 350 -18.82 0.25 -20.24
C ALA A 350 -20.13 0.40 -21.04
N PRO A 351 -20.21 1.30 -22.04
CA PRO A 351 -21.42 1.49 -22.82
C PRO A 351 -21.86 0.24 -23.60
N MET A 352 -20.90 -0.59 -24.02
CA MET A 352 -21.11 -1.86 -24.70
C MET A 352 -20.25 -2.96 -24.08
N PRO A 353 -20.70 -4.24 -24.11
CA PRO A 353 -19.90 -5.36 -23.59
C PRO A 353 -18.53 -5.50 -24.24
N GLU A 354 -18.42 -5.22 -25.54
CA GLU A 354 -17.15 -5.30 -26.29
C GLU A 354 -16.15 -4.22 -25.85
N ASP A 355 -16.62 -3.01 -25.59
CA ASP A 355 -15.80 -1.94 -25.02
C ASP A 355 -15.28 -2.35 -23.63
N GLY A 356 -16.17 -2.94 -22.81
CA GLY A 356 -15.80 -3.40 -21.48
C GLY A 356 -14.75 -4.52 -21.50
N LYS A 357 -14.82 -5.43 -22.47
CA LYS A 357 -13.80 -6.46 -22.68
C LYS A 357 -12.44 -5.85 -23.03
N LEU A 358 -12.42 -4.90 -23.96
CA LEU A 358 -11.18 -4.23 -24.35
C LEU A 358 -10.60 -3.40 -23.19
N ASP A 359 -11.43 -2.63 -22.50
CA ASP A 359 -11.03 -1.82 -21.34
C ASP A 359 -10.40 -2.68 -20.25
N PHE A 360 -11.02 -3.81 -19.91
CA PHE A 360 -10.48 -4.71 -18.89
C PHE A 360 -9.23 -5.46 -19.39
N LEU A 361 -9.19 -5.88 -20.65
CA LEU A 361 -8.01 -6.52 -21.25
C LEU A 361 -6.82 -5.54 -21.33
N ASN A 362 -7.08 -4.24 -21.41
CA ASN A 362 -6.06 -3.19 -21.42
C ASN A 362 -5.19 -3.18 -20.14
N ASN A 363 -5.65 -3.81 -19.05
CA ASN A 363 -4.83 -4.04 -17.86
C ASN A 363 -3.56 -4.88 -18.13
N LEU A 364 -3.48 -5.60 -19.26
CA LEU A 364 -2.24 -6.26 -19.71
C LEU A 364 -1.04 -5.30 -19.76
N GLN A 365 -1.27 -4.00 -20.03
CA GLN A 365 -0.23 -2.98 -19.99
C GLN A 365 0.40 -2.82 -18.59
N GLY A 366 -0.37 -3.08 -17.54
CA GLY A 366 0.04 -3.00 -16.15
C GLY A 366 0.55 -4.32 -15.58
N TRP A 367 0.44 -5.44 -16.29
CA TRP A 367 0.74 -6.80 -15.82
C TRP A 367 1.91 -7.48 -16.52
N ASP A 368 2.90 -6.69 -16.95
CA ASP A 368 4.15 -7.17 -17.57
C ASP A 368 3.94 -8.02 -18.84
N TYR A 369 2.81 -7.84 -19.53
CA TYR A 369 2.54 -8.54 -20.80
C TYR A 369 3.48 -8.07 -21.90
N PHE A 370 3.80 -6.77 -21.93
CA PHE A 370 4.67 -6.16 -22.92
C PHE A 370 6.12 -6.10 -22.44
N ALA A 371 7.07 -6.21 -23.37
CA ALA A 371 8.46 -5.91 -23.08
C ALA A 371 8.64 -4.43 -22.69
N ALA A 372 9.65 -4.16 -21.85
CA ALA A 372 9.96 -2.80 -21.41
C ALA A 372 10.18 -1.87 -22.61
N ASN A 373 9.54 -0.69 -22.59
CA ASN A 373 9.58 0.31 -23.66
C ASN A 373 9.14 -0.20 -25.05
N SER A 374 8.35 -1.27 -25.12
CA SER A 374 7.89 -1.88 -26.37
C SER A 374 6.38 -2.17 -26.35
N ALA A 375 5.78 -2.22 -27.54
CA ALA A 375 4.42 -2.71 -27.77
C ALA A 375 4.38 -4.20 -28.15
N GLU A 376 5.54 -4.86 -28.18
CA GLU A 376 5.64 -6.31 -28.40
C GLU A 376 5.50 -7.08 -27.07
N PRO A 377 4.94 -8.30 -27.09
CA PRO A 377 4.89 -9.16 -25.92
C PRO A 377 6.28 -9.42 -25.31
N GLY A 378 6.35 -9.38 -23.99
CA GLY A 378 7.55 -9.64 -23.21
C GLY A 378 7.64 -11.09 -22.73
N THR A 379 8.84 -11.51 -22.33
CA THR A 379 9.06 -12.86 -21.78
C THR A 379 8.71 -12.97 -20.29
N VAL A 380 8.50 -11.84 -19.62
CA VAL A 380 8.35 -11.76 -18.17
C VAL A 380 6.91 -11.91 -17.68
N PHE A 381 5.91 -11.88 -18.57
CA PHE A 381 4.49 -11.99 -18.22
C PHE A 381 4.18 -13.16 -17.26
N TRP A 382 4.81 -14.31 -17.48
CA TRP A 382 4.62 -15.55 -16.71
C TRP A 382 5.42 -15.64 -15.40
N GLU A 383 6.29 -14.67 -15.14
CA GLU A 383 7.10 -14.54 -13.90
C GLU A 383 6.97 -13.15 -13.26
N GLY A 384 6.07 -12.31 -13.78
CA GLY A 384 5.83 -10.94 -13.34
C GLY A 384 4.67 -10.82 -12.36
N LYS A 385 3.98 -9.68 -12.36
CA LYS A 385 2.94 -9.31 -11.38
C LYS A 385 1.83 -10.34 -11.15
N LEU A 386 1.44 -11.12 -12.16
CA LEU A 386 0.39 -12.13 -11.99
C LEU A 386 0.92 -13.41 -11.32
N PHE A 387 2.21 -13.71 -11.48
CA PHE A 387 2.86 -14.93 -10.99
C PHE A 387 4.09 -14.59 -10.16
N GLU A 388 3.92 -13.70 -9.18
CA GLU A 388 4.99 -13.35 -8.28
C GLU A 388 5.44 -14.55 -7.45
N ARG A 389 6.71 -14.53 -7.06
CA ARG A 389 7.31 -15.52 -6.17
C ARG A 389 7.62 -14.86 -4.83
N ILE A 390 7.47 -15.63 -3.77
CA ILE A 390 7.84 -15.20 -2.42
C ILE A 390 9.32 -14.81 -2.40
N LYS A 391 9.59 -13.53 -2.16
CA LYS A 391 10.95 -12.99 -2.07
C LYS A 391 11.54 -13.21 -0.69
N ASP A 392 12.86 -13.28 -0.63
CA ASP A 392 13.60 -13.26 0.63
C ASP A 392 13.71 -11.81 1.13
N LYS A 393 12.79 -11.41 2.01
CA LYS A 393 12.76 -10.03 2.54
C LYS A 393 14.03 -9.63 3.27
N THR A 394 14.82 -10.58 3.77
CA THR A 394 16.08 -10.28 4.46
C THR A 394 17.17 -9.78 3.51
N LYS A 395 16.96 -9.93 2.20
CA LYS A 395 17.84 -9.40 1.15
C LYS A 395 17.41 -8.05 0.60
N GLU A 396 16.27 -7.52 1.04
CA GLU A 396 15.81 -6.19 0.62
C GLU A 396 16.71 -5.11 1.24
N PRO A 397 17.12 -4.06 0.48
CA PRO A 397 18.00 -3.02 0.99
C PRO A 397 17.50 -2.34 2.27
N ASP A 398 16.17 -2.24 2.42
CA ASP A 398 15.52 -1.61 3.56
C ASP A 398 15.18 -2.58 4.71
N TRP A 399 15.66 -3.83 4.66
CA TRP A 399 15.38 -4.84 5.69
C TRP A 399 15.70 -4.33 7.09
N GLU A 400 16.90 -3.79 7.33
CA GLU A 400 17.28 -3.32 8.67
C GLU A 400 16.41 -2.14 9.15
N LYS A 401 15.93 -1.31 8.22
CA LYS A 401 15.04 -0.17 8.53
C LYS A 401 13.65 -0.64 8.94
N TYR A 402 13.13 -1.69 8.30
CA TYR A 402 11.74 -2.12 8.46
C TYR A 402 11.59 -3.51 9.12
N LYS A 403 12.68 -4.07 9.64
CA LYS A 403 12.77 -5.40 10.26
C LYS A 403 11.65 -5.68 11.27
N ASN A 404 11.38 -4.74 12.16
CA ASN A 404 10.36 -4.91 13.20
C ASN A 404 8.94 -5.04 12.61
N MET A 405 8.68 -4.46 11.45
CA MET A 405 7.39 -4.58 10.75
C MET A 405 7.34 -5.82 9.87
N TRP A 406 8.46 -6.20 9.24
CA TRP A 406 8.50 -7.29 8.25
C TRP A 406 8.84 -8.67 8.84
N ALA A 407 9.37 -8.75 10.06
CA ALA A 407 9.87 -10.01 10.63
C ALA A 407 8.80 -11.11 10.76
N GLY A 408 7.56 -10.75 11.10
CA GLY A 408 6.46 -11.72 11.19
C GLY A 408 6.14 -12.34 9.84
N GLU A 409 5.89 -11.48 8.84
CA GLU A 409 5.62 -11.91 7.47
C GLU A 409 6.80 -12.68 6.86
N GLU A 410 8.03 -12.24 7.11
CA GLU A 410 9.24 -12.95 6.68
C GLU A 410 9.28 -14.36 7.24
N LEU A 411 9.05 -14.53 8.55
CA LEU A 411 9.08 -15.86 9.18
C LEU A 411 8.00 -16.79 8.59
N GLU A 412 6.80 -16.27 8.35
CA GLU A 412 5.71 -17.03 7.72
C GLU A 412 6.02 -17.40 6.26
N ASN A 413 6.69 -16.52 5.53
CA ASN A 413 7.06 -16.68 4.13
C ASN A 413 8.32 -17.53 3.93
N ARG A 414 9.22 -17.60 4.91
CA ARG A 414 10.53 -18.23 4.80
C ARG A 414 10.51 -19.66 4.24
N PRO A 415 9.58 -20.56 4.64
CA PRO A 415 9.49 -21.92 4.08
C PRO A 415 9.09 -21.95 2.60
N TYR A 416 8.57 -20.84 2.07
CA TYR A 416 8.00 -20.73 0.73
C TYR A 416 8.81 -19.82 -0.21
N ILE A 417 9.98 -19.33 0.22
CA ILE A 417 10.83 -18.46 -0.62
C ILE A 417 11.11 -19.14 -1.98
N GLY A 418 10.90 -18.38 -3.06
CA GLY A 418 11.06 -18.82 -4.45
C GLY A 418 9.87 -19.61 -5.02
N MET A 419 8.91 -19.99 -4.19
CA MET A 419 7.62 -20.53 -4.61
C MET A 419 6.72 -19.41 -5.12
N TYR A 420 5.84 -19.72 -6.09
CA TYR A 420 4.81 -18.78 -6.51
C TYR A 420 3.84 -18.49 -5.38
N GLU A 421 3.47 -17.22 -5.20
CA GLU A 421 2.60 -16.76 -4.13
C GLU A 421 1.26 -17.51 -4.12
N LEU A 422 0.69 -17.75 -5.30
CA LEU A 422 -0.54 -18.53 -5.49
C LEU A 422 -0.47 -19.90 -4.78
N VAL A 423 0.66 -20.61 -4.94
CA VAL A 423 0.85 -21.93 -4.31
C VAL A 423 1.11 -21.78 -2.82
N ALA A 424 1.99 -20.84 -2.45
CA ALA A 424 2.35 -20.59 -1.05
C ALA A 424 1.13 -20.22 -0.21
N ASN A 425 0.25 -19.36 -0.72
CA ASN A 425 -0.97 -18.93 -0.05
C ASN A 425 -1.94 -20.08 0.15
N GLN A 426 -2.14 -20.93 -0.87
CA GLN A 426 -2.98 -22.13 -0.70
C GLN A 426 -2.38 -23.11 0.33
N LEU A 427 -1.06 -23.36 0.28
CA LEU A 427 -0.41 -24.24 1.24
C LEU A 427 -0.50 -23.71 2.68
N LYS A 428 -0.40 -22.38 2.86
CA LYS A 428 -0.63 -21.75 4.17
C LYS A 428 -2.08 -21.90 4.63
N ALA A 429 -3.06 -21.71 3.75
CA ALA A 429 -4.48 -21.88 4.08
C ALA A 429 -4.81 -23.34 4.44
N ASP A 430 -4.23 -24.31 3.72
CA ASP A 430 -4.36 -25.74 4.02
C ASP A 430 -3.71 -26.07 5.37
N ALA A 431 -2.53 -25.50 5.66
CA ALA A 431 -1.83 -25.66 6.94
C ALA A 431 -2.60 -25.02 8.10
N GLU A 432 -3.21 -23.86 7.89
CA GLU A 432 -4.08 -23.17 8.85
C GLU A 432 -5.32 -24.01 9.15
N THR A 433 -6.01 -24.52 8.13
CA THR A 433 -7.17 -25.41 8.30
C THR A 433 -6.80 -26.67 9.10
N THR A 434 -5.65 -27.27 8.78
CA THR A 434 -5.14 -28.46 9.49
C THR A 434 -4.80 -28.14 10.95
N ARG A 435 -4.19 -26.97 11.20
CA ARG A 435 -3.85 -26.50 12.54
C ARG A 435 -5.09 -26.21 13.36
N ASP A 436 -6.09 -25.56 12.78
CA ASP A 436 -7.33 -25.19 13.49
C ASP A 436 -8.15 -26.45 13.83
N ALA A 437 -8.21 -27.42 12.92
CA ALA A 437 -8.80 -28.74 13.20
C ALA A 437 -8.06 -29.47 14.33
N TYR A 438 -6.73 -29.45 14.31
CA TYR A 438 -5.90 -30.03 15.37
C TYR A 438 -6.12 -29.33 16.73
N ASN A 439 -6.14 -28.00 16.75
CA ASN A 439 -6.39 -27.23 17.96
C ASN A 439 -7.76 -27.55 18.55
N LYS A 440 -8.78 -27.59 17.69
CA LYS A 440 -10.14 -27.95 18.08
C LYS A 440 -10.21 -29.35 18.69
N ASP A 441 -9.57 -30.34 18.06
CA ASP A 441 -9.52 -31.71 18.57
C ASP A 441 -8.87 -31.78 19.97
N ILE A 442 -7.71 -31.15 20.15
CA ILE A 442 -7.01 -31.12 21.45
C ILE A 442 -7.86 -30.42 22.52
N ILE A 443 -8.50 -29.30 22.18
CA ILE A 443 -9.35 -28.56 23.11
C ILE A 443 -10.57 -29.40 23.50
N ASP A 444 -11.33 -29.87 22.51
CA ASP A 444 -12.63 -30.51 22.73
C ASP A 444 -12.49 -31.89 23.37
N ASN A 445 -11.46 -32.67 22.99
CA ASN A 445 -11.32 -34.06 23.40
C ASN A 445 -10.33 -34.30 24.53
N VAL A 446 -9.42 -33.36 24.82
CA VAL A 446 -8.37 -33.54 25.84
C VAL A 446 -8.42 -32.48 26.93
N LEU A 447 -8.17 -31.22 26.59
CA LEU A 447 -7.96 -30.16 27.57
C LEU A 447 -9.24 -29.73 28.28
N TRP A 448 -10.33 -29.49 27.53
CA TRP A 448 -11.59 -29.05 28.13
C TRP A 448 -12.23 -30.11 29.04
N PRO A 449 -12.29 -31.41 28.66
CA PRO A 449 -12.73 -32.47 29.57
C PRO A 449 -11.85 -32.56 30.82
N PHE A 450 -10.52 -32.45 30.67
CA PHE A 450 -9.59 -32.44 31.78
C PHE A 450 -9.90 -31.31 32.76
N TYR A 451 -9.96 -30.05 32.30
CA TYR A 451 -10.19 -28.92 33.20
C TYR A 451 -11.57 -28.97 33.86
N THR A 452 -12.61 -29.38 33.13
CA THR A 452 -13.95 -29.54 33.69
C THR A 452 -13.97 -30.57 34.82
N LYS A 453 -13.23 -31.69 34.66
CA LYS A 453 -13.06 -32.70 35.72
C LYS A 453 -12.33 -32.12 36.93
N GLN A 454 -11.26 -31.37 36.72
CA GLN A 454 -10.48 -30.74 37.80
C GLN A 454 -11.32 -29.74 38.61
N VAL A 455 -12.06 -28.87 37.93
CA VAL A 455 -12.97 -27.89 38.55
C VAL A 455 -14.09 -28.57 39.31
N LYS A 456 -14.77 -29.55 38.70
CA LYS A 456 -15.87 -30.28 39.35
C LYS A 456 -15.42 -31.00 40.62
N ALA A 457 -14.21 -31.55 40.61
CA ALA A 457 -13.61 -32.25 41.74
C ALA A 457 -12.87 -31.32 42.73
N ARG A 458 -12.77 -30.01 42.44
CA ARG A 458 -11.95 -29.03 43.16
C ARG A 458 -10.51 -29.50 43.40
N LYS A 459 -9.97 -30.26 42.45
CA LYS A 459 -8.60 -30.79 42.51
C LYS A 459 -7.60 -29.72 42.07
N ASN A 460 -6.35 -29.89 42.49
CA ASN A 460 -5.23 -29.01 42.08
C ASN A 460 -5.50 -27.51 42.32
N ASN A 461 -6.28 -27.21 43.37
CA ASN A 461 -6.72 -25.86 43.75
C ASN A 461 -7.44 -25.11 42.61
N MET A 462 -8.23 -25.82 41.79
CA MET A 462 -9.03 -25.25 40.71
C MET A 462 -10.52 -25.20 41.10
N VAL A 463 -11.08 -24.00 41.24
CA VAL A 463 -12.52 -23.80 41.55
C VAL A 463 -13.30 -23.29 40.34
N ALA A 464 -12.68 -22.50 39.47
CA ALA A 464 -13.30 -22.07 38.22
C ALA A 464 -12.25 -21.81 37.12
N LEU A 465 -12.69 -21.89 35.87
CA LEU A 465 -11.96 -21.43 34.69
C LEU A 465 -12.56 -20.10 34.25
N ASN A 466 -11.73 -19.06 34.14
CA ASN A 466 -12.18 -17.75 33.63
C ASN A 466 -11.91 -17.64 32.13
N ILE A 467 -12.27 -18.68 31.37
CA ILE A 467 -12.07 -18.77 29.92
C ILE A 467 -13.07 -19.75 29.32
N LYS A 468 -13.50 -19.47 28.07
CA LYS A 468 -14.32 -20.39 27.28
C LYS A 468 -13.42 -21.28 26.41
N PRO A 469 -13.85 -22.51 26.04
CA PRO A 469 -13.01 -23.44 25.28
C PRO A 469 -12.51 -22.85 23.96
N GLU A 470 -13.33 -22.06 23.26
CA GLU A 470 -12.96 -21.41 21.99
C GLU A 470 -11.84 -20.36 22.12
N TYR A 471 -11.51 -19.93 23.35
CA TYR A 471 -10.46 -18.95 23.63
C TYR A 471 -9.18 -19.58 24.21
N LEU A 472 -9.14 -20.92 24.35
CA LEU A 472 -7.92 -21.58 24.82
C LEU A 472 -6.80 -21.44 23.80
N THR A 473 -5.70 -20.81 24.22
CA THR A 473 -4.49 -20.65 23.39
C THR A 473 -3.62 -21.90 23.49
N LEU A 474 -3.18 -22.44 22.35
CA LEU A 474 -2.23 -23.55 22.30
C LEU A 474 -0.90 -23.07 21.74
N ILE A 475 0.18 -23.25 22.51
CA ILE A 475 1.54 -22.86 22.13
C ILE A 475 2.36 -24.13 21.94
N TYR A 476 2.82 -24.39 20.72
CA TYR A 476 3.59 -25.59 20.36
C TYR A 476 4.50 -25.37 19.15
N SER A 477 5.52 -26.22 19.01
CA SER A 477 6.36 -26.28 17.79
C SER A 477 5.66 -27.03 16.66
N ARG A 478 6.14 -26.88 15.42
CA ARG A 478 5.62 -27.66 14.27
C ARG A 478 5.66 -29.18 14.48
N LYS A 479 6.61 -29.68 15.29
CA LYS A 479 6.74 -31.11 15.62
C LYS A 479 5.68 -31.58 16.62
N LYS A 480 5.01 -30.66 17.32
CA LYS A 480 3.93 -30.94 18.29
C LYS A 480 4.37 -31.91 19.39
N GLU A 481 5.63 -31.82 19.81
CA GLU A 481 6.20 -32.70 20.85
C GLU A 481 5.61 -32.42 22.23
N ALA A 482 5.21 -31.16 22.48
CA ALA A 482 4.49 -30.71 23.65
C ALA A 482 3.64 -29.49 23.31
N ILE A 483 2.58 -29.27 24.09
CA ILE A 483 1.67 -28.14 23.95
C ILE A 483 1.57 -27.41 25.29
N ILE A 484 1.97 -26.15 25.34
CA ILE A 484 1.70 -25.26 26.47
C ILE A 484 0.32 -24.63 26.26
N ASN A 485 -0.53 -24.71 27.29
CA ASN A 485 -1.83 -24.07 27.33
C ASN A 485 -1.91 -23.15 28.57
N PRO A 486 -1.77 -21.82 28.40
CA PRO A 486 -2.01 -20.85 29.46
C PRO A 486 -3.51 -20.74 29.78
N VAL A 487 -3.86 -20.77 31.06
CA VAL A 487 -5.25 -20.76 31.53
C VAL A 487 -5.41 -19.88 32.78
N LYS A 488 -6.46 -19.04 32.78
CA LYS A 488 -6.88 -18.27 33.95
C LYS A 488 -7.72 -19.15 34.88
N VAL A 489 -7.22 -19.40 36.09
CA VAL A 489 -7.84 -20.28 37.08
C VAL A 489 -8.16 -19.49 38.35
N THR A 490 -9.37 -19.65 38.88
CA THR A 490 -9.74 -19.17 40.23
C THR A 490 -9.48 -20.27 41.25
N ASP A 491 -8.78 -19.94 42.32
CA ASP A 491 -8.51 -20.85 43.43
C ASP A 491 -9.58 -20.83 44.54
N ALA A 492 -9.40 -21.64 45.58
CA ALA A 492 -10.35 -21.74 46.70
C ALA A 492 -10.52 -20.45 47.51
N ASN A 493 -9.54 -19.53 47.44
CA ASN A 493 -9.59 -18.23 48.11
C ASN A 493 -10.18 -17.14 47.20
N GLY A 494 -10.63 -17.49 45.99
CA GLY A 494 -11.14 -16.54 45.00
C GLY A 494 -10.04 -15.78 44.25
N ILE A 495 -8.77 -16.16 44.42
CA ILE A 495 -7.64 -15.51 43.74
C ILE A 495 -7.55 -16.05 42.31
N ILE A 496 -7.46 -15.15 41.33
CA ILE A 496 -7.30 -15.51 39.92
C ILE A 496 -5.81 -15.55 39.58
N LYS A 497 -5.34 -16.69 39.05
CA LYS A 497 -3.95 -16.89 38.63
C LYS A 497 -3.86 -17.30 37.17
N MET A 498 -2.85 -16.83 36.47
CA MET A 498 -2.45 -17.41 35.18
C MET A 498 -1.58 -18.63 35.42
N ARG A 499 -2.02 -19.80 34.97
CA ARG A 499 -1.29 -21.08 35.10
C ARG A 499 -0.97 -21.64 33.72
N TYR A 500 0.16 -22.33 33.60
CA TYR A 500 0.63 -22.88 32.34
C TYR A 500 0.64 -24.40 32.42
N PHE A 501 -0.24 -25.04 31.65
CA PHE A 501 -0.31 -26.49 31.57
C PHE A 501 0.43 -27.00 30.34
N VAL A 502 1.04 -28.17 30.43
CA VAL A 502 1.76 -28.83 29.34
C VAL A 502 1.13 -30.17 29.05
N LEU A 503 0.61 -30.33 27.84
CA LEU A 503 0.13 -31.61 27.31
C LEU A 503 1.25 -32.28 26.52
N ILE A 504 1.49 -33.57 26.76
CA ILE A 504 2.34 -34.44 25.95
C ILE A 504 1.43 -35.28 25.04
N PRO A 505 1.28 -34.94 23.74
CA PRO A 505 0.26 -35.56 22.88
C PRO A 505 0.41 -37.08 22.72
N GLY A 506 1.64 -37.61 22.77
CA GLY A 506 1.89 -39.05 22.63
C GLY A 506 1.34 -39.91 23.77
N THR A 507 1.18 -39.33 24.97
CA THR A 507 0.65 -40.03 26.15
C THR A 507 -0.66 -39.44 26.68
N ASN A 508 -1.08 -38.29 26.14
CA ASN A 508 -2.13 -37.43 26.67
C ASN A 508 -1.95 -37.08 28.16
N GLU A 509 -0.72 -37.12 28.66
CA GLU A 509 -0.40 -36.72 30.02
C GLU A 509 -0.32 -35.19 30.11
N ILE A 510 -0.96 -34.63 31.15
CA ILE A 510 -1.00 -33.20 31.42
C ILE A 510 -0.20 -32.90 32.68
N TYR A 511 0.65 -31.89 32.56
CA TYR A 511 1.52 -31.40 33.60
C TYR A 511 1.26 -29.91 33.85
N GLU A 512 1.65 -29.40 35.01
CA GLU A 512 1.83 -27.98 35.24
C GLU A 512 3.30 -27.61 35.04
N TRP A 513 3.54 -26.53 34.29
CA TRP A 513 4.86 -26.02 34.03
C TRP A 513 5.33 -25.13 35.19
N THR A 514 6.39 -25.57 35.88
CA THR A 514 6.91 -24.91 37.08
C THR A 514 8.13 -24.03 36.81
N TYR A 515 8.59 -23.94 35.57
CA TYR A 515 9.70 -23.06 35.19
C TYR A 515 9.32 -21.58 35.37
N VAL A 516 8.06 -21.24 35.07
CA VAL A 516 7.47 -19.92 35.30
C VAL A 516 6.57 -19.99 36.52
N LYS A 517 6.56 -18.93 37.34
CA LYS A 517 5.64 -18.85 38.49
C LYS A 517 4.25 -18.43 38.00
N ALA A 518 3.21 -18.97 38.64
CA ALA A 518 1.84 -18.53 38.38
C ALA A 518 1.65 -17.10 38.88
N ASP A 519 1.31 -16.19 37.97
CA ASP A 519 1.09 -14.78 38.29
C ASP A 519 -0.32 -14.55 38.80
N GLU A 520 -0.44 -13.86 39.94
CA GLU A 520 -1.73 -13.37 40.45
C GLU A 520 -2.21 -12.19 39.59
N LEU A 521 -3.41 -12.36 39.02
CA LEU A 521 -4.00 -11.35 38.16
C LEU A 521 -4.81 -10.36 39.01
N LYS A 522 -4.37 -9.10 39.04
CA LYS A 522 -5.17 -8.02 39.62
C LYS A 522 -6.38 -7.77 38.70
N THR A 523 -7.57 -7.74 39.27
CA THR A 523 -8.87 -7.71 38.57
C THR A 523 -9.15 -6.47 37.73
N THR A 524 -8.21 -5.53 37.59
CA THR A 524 -8.44 -4.18 37.02
C THR A 524 -7.44 -3.74 35.95
N ASP A 525 -6.45 -4.56 35.58
CA ASP A 525 -5.41 -4.11 34.62
C ASP A 525 -5.49 -4.89 33.31
N ASP A 526 -6.40 -4.48 32.43
CA ASP A 526 -6.59 -5.03 31.09
C ASP A 526 -5.49 -4.58 30.10
N ARG A 527 -4.46 -3.84 30.55
CA ARG A 527 -3.44 -3.24 29.67
C ARG A 527 -2.24 -4.14 29.40
N GLU A 528 -1.93 -5.12 30.26
CA GLU A 528 -0.82 -6.05 30.05
C GLU A 528 -1.35 -7.47 29.79
N ASP A 529 -1.03 -8.05 28.63
CA ASP A 529 -1.31 -9.46 28.37
C ASP A 529 -0.30 -10.35 29.13
N PRO A 530 -0.75 -11.08 30.18
CA PRO A 530 0.15 -11.86 31.03
C PRO A 530 0.84 -13.00 30.28
N VAL A 531 0.23 -13.51 29.19
CA VAL A 531 0.82 -14.59 28.40
C VAL A 531 2.02 -14.06 27.62
N ASN A 532 1.86 -12.98 26.83
CA ASN A 532 2.97 -12.37 26.10
C ASN A 532 4.09 -11.90 27.04
N LYS A 533 3.77 -11.36 28.21
CA LYS A 533 4.77 -10.96 29.21
C LYS A 533 5.59 -12.14 29.69
N THR A 534 4.93 -13.23 30.09
CA THR A 534 5.61 -14.43 30.60
C THR A 534 6.41 -15.10 29.49
N MET A 535 5.78 -15.37 28.34
CA MET A 535 6.41 -16.04 27.21
C MET A 535 7.57 -15.21 26.64
N GLY A 536 7.39 -13.89 26.51
CA GLY A 536 8.42 -12.96 26.03
C GLY A 536 9.67 -12.89 26.93
N SER A 537 9.55 -13.26 28.21
CA SER A 537 10.70 -13.33 29.12
C SER A 537 11.57 -14.59 28.94
N VAL A 538 11.04 -15.63 28.28
CA VAL A 538 11.69 -16.94 28.16
C VAL A 538 11.96 -17.37 26.72
N THR A 539 11.25 -16.80 25.74
CA THR A 539 11.43 -17.06 24.31
C THR A 539 10.84 -15.92 23.47
N LYS A 540 11.16 -15.89 22.17
CA LYS A 540 10.60 -14.93 21.22
C LYS A 540 9.25 -15.43 20.71
N TRP A 541 8.21 -15.29 21.54
CA TRP A 541 6.84 -15.66 21.18
C TRP A 541 5.85 -14.53 21.51
N ASN A 542 4.83 -14.40 20.68
CA ASN A 542 3.63 -13.60 20.88
C ASN A 542 2.48 -14.17 20.00
N TYR A 543 1.27 -13.62 20.10
CA TYR A 543 0.10 -14.09 19.34
C TYR A 543 0.20 -13.96 17.80
N SER A 544 1.16 -13.23 17.24
CA SER A 544 1.38 -13.20 15.79
C SER A 544 2.10 -14.45 15.27
N TYR A 545 2.74 -15.24 16.14
CA TYR A 545 3.40 -16.48 15.75
C TYR A 545 2.44 -17.66 15.76
N LYS A 546 2.28 -18.31 14.60
CA LYS A 546 1.41 -19.51 14.46
C LYS A 546 1.97 -20.75 15.17
N THR A 547 3.29 -20.87 15.30
CA THR A 547 4.01 -21.93 16.02
C THR A 547 5.21 -21.33 16.76
N LEU A 548 5.67 -22.02 17.80
CA LEU A 548 6.89 -21.68 18.54
C LEU A 548 8.01 -22.65 18.16
N ASP A 549 8.79 -22.31 17.13
CA ASP A 549 9.87 -23.16 16.61
C ASP A 549 11.23 -22.78 17.23
N ASP A 550 11.33 -22.86 18.56
CA ASP A 550 12.54 -22.62 19.35
C ASP A 550 13.00 -23.91 20.04
N ASP A 551 13.84 -24.68 19.34
CA ASP A 551 14.33 -25.99 19.81
C ASP A 551 15.08 -25.90 21.16
N VAL A 552 15.76 -24.79 21.44
CA VAL A 552 16.49 -24.58 22.71
C VAL A 552 15.50 -24.37 23.85
N PHE A 553 14.50 -23.51 23.64
CA PHE A 553 13.41 -23.33 24.60
C PHE A 553 12.72 -24.65 24.95
N TRP A 554 12.31 -25.44 23.96
CA TRP A 554 11.62 -26.70 24.21
C TRP A 554 12.49 -27.69 24.98
N LYS A 555 13.76 -27.88 24.57
CA LYS A 555 14.66 -28.86 25.20
C LYS A 555 15.10 -28.46 26.59
N GLU A 556 15.39 -27.19 26.83
CA GLU A 556 16.01 -26.74 28.07
C GLU A 556 15.01 -26.22 29.10
N LYS A 557 13.86 -25.70 28.66
CA LYS A 557 12.91 -24.97 29.54
C LYS A 557 11.61 -25.74 29.77
N VAL A 558 11.22 -26.63 28.86
CA VAL A 558 9.96 -27.38 28.95
C VAL A 558 10.21 -28.88 29.15
N LEU A 559 10.94 -29.52 28.23
CA LEU A 559 11.09 -30.97 28.14
C LEU A 559 12.37 -31.52 28.78
N LEU A 560 13.13 -30.67 29.49
CA LEU A 560 14.37 -31.09 30.16
C LEU A 560 14.09 -32.21 31.16
N LYS A 561 14.81 -33.32 31.05
CA LYS A 561 14.73 -34.45 31.98
C LYS A 561 16.00 -34.57 32.82
N GLU A 562 15.81 -34.78 34.11
CA GLU A 562 16.88 -35.12 35.07
C GLU A 562 16.46 -36.37 35.84
N GLY A 563 17.32 -37.39 35.88
CA GLY A 563 16.98 -38.67 36.53
C GLY A 563 15.75 -39.37 35.93
N GLY A 564 15.50 -39.20 34.63
CA GLY A 564 14.37 -39.81 33.92
C GLY A 564 13.01 -39.12 34.12
N LYS A 565 12.94 -38.06 34.94
CA LYS A 565 11.72 -37.27 35.17
C LYS A 565 11.87 -35.88 34.56
N TYR A 566 10.76 -35.27 34.16
CA TYR A 566 10.78 -33.89 33.70
C TYR A 566 11.14 -32.95 34.86
N LYS A 567 12.14 -32.10 34.65
CA LYS A 567 12.67 -31.18 35.67
C LYS A 567 11.66 -30.10 36.06
N TYR A 568 10.94 -29.57 35.08
CA TYR A 568 10.05 -28.42 35.23
C TYR A 568 8.57 -28.74 35.02
N LEU A 569 8.19 -30.03 34.99
CA LEU A 569 6.81 -30.46 34.76
C LEU A 569 6.32 -31.29 35.95
N THR A 570 5.29 -30.81 36.63
CA THR A 570 4.62 -31.55 37.72
C THR A 570 3.37 -32.21 37.16
N ARG A 571 3.26 -33.54 37.24
CA ARG A 571 2.11 -34.29 36.71
C ARG A 571 0.84 -33.88 37.46
N ILE A 572 -0.25 -33.68 36.72
CA ILE A 572 -1.56 -33.35 37.28
C ILE A 572 -2.52 -34.53 37.11
N GLU A 573 -3.06 -35.04 38.22
CA GLU A 573 -3.93 -36.24 38.29
C GLU A 573 -5.44 -35.96 38.37
#